data_AF-A0A928DVY8-F1
#
_entry.id   AF-A0A928DVY8-F1
#
_cell.length_a   1.000
_cell.length_b   1.000
_cell.length_c   1.000
_cell.angle_alpha   90.00
_cell.angle_beta   90.00
_cell.angle_gamma   90.00
#
_symmetry.space_group_name_H-M   'P 1'
#
loop_
_entity.id
_entity.type
_entity.pdbx_description
1 polymer ?
#
loop_
_entity_poly.entity_id
_entity_poly.type
_entity_poly.pdbx_seq_one_letter_code
_entity_poly.pdbx_strand_id
1 'polypeptide(L)'
;NVVDETFREKAGFPKSPGIPEFRDGFFFTSPVRSFKPNPWGLYDLYGNVFESCLDWYGEYPTESVTDPVGPPVGQYRTNRGGSWDFLIRSARSGARSWDAPNVLDAALGFRLCIPE
;
A
#
# COMPACT_ATOMS: atom_id res chain seq x y z
N ASN A 1 -7.43 1.66 -6.26
CA ASN A 1 -7.04 3.07 -6.41
C ASN A 1 -5.52 3.15 -6.43
N VAL A 2 -4.90 3.20 -7.59
CA VAL A 2 -3.43 3.29 -7.75
C VAL A 2 -3.15 4.31 -8.85
N VAL A 3 -1.89 4.68 -9.06
CA VAL A 3 -1.57 5.63 -10.11
C VAL A 3 -2.08 5.13 -11.47
N ASP A 4 -2.85 5.98 -12.14
CA ASP A 4 -3.60 5.64 -13.35
C ASP A 4 -3.66 6.87 -14.29
N GLU A 5 -4.47 6.77 -15.36
CA GLU A 5 -4.67 7.91 -16.27
C GLU A 5 -5.39 9.09 -15.61
N THR A 6 -6.24 8.85 -14.60
CA THR A 6 -6.91 9.92 -13.82
C THR A 6 -5.89 10.77 -13.09
N PHE A 7 -4.93 10.13 -12.42
CA PHE A 7 -3.80 10.80 -11.77
C PHE A 7 -2.93 11.55 -12.78
N ARG A 8 -2.49 10.86 -13.82
CA ARG A 8 -1.59 11.42 -14.83
C ARG A 8 -2.13 12.73 -15.42
N GLU A 9 -3.40 12.75 -15.82
CA GLU A 9 -4.02 13.92 -16.46
C GLU A 9 -4.17 15.09 -15.52
N LYS A 10 -4.68 14.84 -14.31
CA LYS A 10 -4.94 15.91 -13.34
C LYS A 10 -3.67 16.47 -12.70
N ALA A 11 -2.62 15.64 -12.58
CA ALA A 11 -1.31 16.09 -12.11
C ALA A 11 -0.43 16.68 -13.22
N GLY A 12 -0.83 16.57 -14.50
CA GLY A 12 -0.05 17.08 -15.63
C GLY A 12 1.21 16.26 -15.95
N PHE A 13 1.25 14.98 -15.58
CA PHE A 13 2.38 14.10 -15.90
C PHE A 13 2.36 13.66 -17.38
N PRO A 14 3.53 13.53 -18.03
CA PRO A 14 3.61 12.98 -19.38
C PRO A 14 3.24 11.49 -19.38
N LYS A 15 2.79 10.98 -20.54
CA LYS A 15 2.59 9.55 -20.74
C LYS A 15 3.92 8.81 -20.53
N SER A 16 3.87 7.72 -19.77
CA SER A 16 5.03 6.88 -19.46
C SER A 16 4.62 5.41 -19.50
N PRO A 17 5.48 4.49 -19.99
CA PRO A 17 5.16 3.06 -20.06
C PRO A 17 4.79 2.39 -18.72
N GLY A 18 5.06 3.06 -17.59
CA GLY A 18 4.74 2.55 -16.26
C GLY A 18 3.30 2.85 -15.81
N ILE A 19 2.63 3.85 -16.38
CA ILE A 19 1.28 4.24 -15.97
C ILE A 19 0.29 3.43 -16.82
N PRO A 20 -0.56 2.60 -16.21
CA PRO A 20 -1.53 1.81 -16.96
C PRO A 20 -2.65 2.69 -17.53
N GLU A 21 -3.19 2.31 -18.68
CA GLU A 21 -4.22 3.09 -19.39
C GLU A 21 -5.63 3.05 -18.76
N PHE A 22 -5.81 2.33 -17.65
CA PHE A 22 -7.11 2.29 -16.98
C PHE A 22 -7.40 3.58 -16.20
N ARG A 23 -8.67 3.75 -15.83
CA ARG A 23 -9.15 4.85 -14.98
C ARG A 23 -9.99 4.29 -13.85
N ASP A 24 -9.65 4.65 -12.62
CA ASP A 24 -10.44 4.33 -11.44
C ASP A 24 -11.33 5.49 -10.96
N GLY A 25 -11.12 6.70 -11.54
CA GLY A 25 -11.95 7.88 -11.31
C GLY A 25 -11.51 8.75 -10.12
N PHE A 26 -10.47 8.36 -9.39
CA PHE A 26 -9.96 9.10 -8.24
C PHE A 26 -8.62 9.76 -8.55
N PHE A 27 -8.48 11.03 -8.15
CA PHE A 27 -7.20 11.75 -8.29
C PHE A 27 -6.27 11.56 -7.08
N PHE A 28 -6.89 11.40 -5.91
CA PHE A 28 -6.27 11.18 -4.62
C PHE A 28 -6.83 9.89 -4.04
N THR A 29 -6.98 9.81 -2.73
CA THR A 29 -7.73 8.74 -2.07
C THR A 29 -9.15 8.63 -2.59
N SER A 30 -9.67 7.41 -2.51
CA SER A 30 -11.09 7.09 -2.71
C SER A 30 -11.73 6.86 -1.34
N PRO A 31 -13.05 7.08 -1.18
CA PRO A 31 -13.77 6.57 -0.01
C PRO A 31 -13.47 5.08 0.20
N VAL A 32 -13.31 4.66 1.46
CA VAL A 32 -13.13 3.23 1.75
C VAL A 32 -14.33 2.43 1.22
N ARG A 33 -14.08 1.21 0.75
CA ARG A 33 -15.07 0.33 0.12
C ARG A 33 -15.63 0.84 -1.21
N SER A 34 -14.90 1.70 -1.93
CA SER A 34 -15.27 2.12 -3.29
C SER A 34 -15.14 0.99 -4.32
N PHE A 35 -14.29 0.00 -4.05
CA PHE A 35 -14.01 -1.13 -4.93
C PHE A 35 -14.51 -2.45 -4.32
N LYS A 36 -14.51 -3.52 -5.12
CA LYS A 36 -14.93 -4.86 -4.66
C LYS A 36 -14.00 -5.37 -3.56
N PRO A 37 -14.53 -6.06 -2.54
CA PRO A 37 -13.69 -6.71 -1.55
C PRO A 37 -13.00 -7.94 -2.13
N ASN A 38 -11.95 -8.41 -1.46
CA ASN A 38 -11.40 -9.73 -1.70
C ASN A 38 -12.31 -10.83 -1.06
N PRO A 39 -12.01 -12.13 -1.27
CA PRO A 39 -12.82 -13.23 -0.72
C PRO A 39 -12.95 -13.27 0.81
N TRP A 40 -12.08 -12.56 1.55
CA TRP A 40 -12.15 -12.41 3.01
C TRP A 40 -12.98 -11.20 3.45
N GLY A 41 -13.63 -10.48 2.53
CA GLY A 41 -14.42 -9.29 2.84
C GLY A 41 -13.58 -8.05 3.12
N LEU A 42 -12.28 -8.08 2.83
CA LEU A 42 -11.38 -6.95 3.03
C LEU A 42 -11.37 -6.05 1.79
N TYR A 43 -11.51 -4.76 2.03
CA TYR A 43 -11.53 -3.72 1.01
C TYR A 43 -10.22 -2.96 0.99
N ASP A 44 -9.84 -2.44 -0.18
CA ASP A 44 -8.73 -1.50 -0.35
C ASP A 44 -7.37 -2.02 0.13
N LEU A 45 -7.15 -3.35 0.15
CA LEU A 45 -5.82 -3.93 0.43
C LEU A 45 -4.79 -3.68 -0.68
N TYR A 46 -5.27 -3.27 -1.87
CA TYR A 46 -4.47 -3.06 -3.06
C TYR A 46 -4.73 -1.64 -3.59
N GLY A 47 -3.90 -0.70 -3.14
CA GLY A 47 -3.99 0.73 -3.42
C GLY A 47 -4.77 1.50 -2.34
N ASN A 48 -5.29 2.64 -2.73
CA ASN A 48 -5.81 3.70 -1.87
C ASN A 48 -4.70 4.32 -1.04
N VAL A 49 -4.30 3.70 0.06
CA VAL A 49 -3.18 4.15 0.89
C VAL A 49 -2.30 2.97 1.25
N PHE A 50 -0.99 3.21 1.39
CA PHE A 50 -0.15 2.26 2.08
C PHE A 50 -0.69 2.06 3.50
N GLU A 51 -0.70 0.83 3.98
CA GLU A 51 -1.10 0.49 5.34
C GLU A 51 0.14 0.16 6.16
N SER A 52 0.37 0.92 7.24
CA SER A 52 1.48 0.70 8.15
C SER A 52 1.26 -0.54 9.03
N CYS A 53 2.28 -1.39 9.12
CA CYS A 53 2.29 -2.58 9.95
C CYS A 53 3.11 -2.37 11.23
N LEU A 54 2.84 -3.19 12.24
CA LEU A 54 3.56 -3.16 13.51
C LEU A 54 5.05 -3.51 13.33
N ASP A 55 5.37 -4.39 12.40
CA ASP A 55 6.72 -4.89 12.14
C ASP A 55 7.71 -3.78 11.75
N TRP A 56 8.93 -3.90 12.26
CA TRP A 56 10.08 -3.20 11.69
C TRP A 56 10.38 -3.74 10.28
N TYR A 57 10.80 -2.85 9.37
CA TYR A 57 11.25 -3.25 8.05
C TYR A 57 12.60 -3.96 8.14
N GLY A 58 12.72 -5.08 7.42
CA GLY A 58 13.88 -5.94 7.43
C GLY A 58 13.68 -7.17 6.55
N GLU A 59 14.74 -7.97 6.42
CA GLU A 59 14.73 -9.20 5.65
C GLU A 59 13.73 -10.20 6.24
N TYR A 60 13.13 -11.01 5.35
CA TYR A 60 12.32 -12.14 5.80
C TYR A 60 13.22 -13.33 6.15
N PRO A 61 12.84 -14.12 7.17
CA PRO A 61 13.50 -15.38 7.43
C PRO A 61 13.51 -16.27 6.18
N THR A 62 14.62 -16.97 5.97
CA THR A 62 14.75 -17.96 4.89
C THR A 62 14.05 -19.27 5.23
N GLU A 63 13.96 -19.61 6.52
CA GLU A 63 13.20 -20.74 7.02
C GLU A 63 11.71 -20.43 7.25
N SER A 64 10.91 -21.49 7.38
CA SER A 64 9.53 -21.37 7.79
C SER A 64 9.43 -20.96 9.26
N VAL A 65 8.61 -19.96 9.53
CA VAL A 65 8.38 -19.39 10.87
C VAL A 65 6.88 -19.35 11.16
N THR A 66 6.51 -19.43 12.43
CA THR A 66 5.13 -19.28 12.91
C THR A 66 4.98 -17.91 13.56
N ASP A 67 3.94 -17.18 13.20
CA ASP A 67 3.60 -15.85 13.73
C ASP A 67 4.80 -14.89 13.89
N PRO A 68 5.56 -14.63 12.79
CA PRO A 68 6.71 -13.75 12.88
C PRO A 68 6.28 -12.32 13.23
N VAL A 69 7.02 -11.67 14.13
CA VAL A 69 6.80 -10.30 14.59
C VAL A 69 7.81 -9.29 14.01
N GLY A 70 8.51 -9.70 12.95
CA GLY A 70 9.60 -8.94 12.34
C GLY A 70 10.85 -8.83 13.23
N PRO A 71 11.86 -8.04 12.80
CA PRO A 71 13.05 -7.75 13.60
C PRO A 71 12.69 -7.06 14.92
N PRO A 72 13.45 -7.27 16.02
CA PRO A 72 13.15 -6.65 17.31
C PRO A 72 13.43 -5.14 17.36
N VAL A 73 14.32 -4.66 16.49
CA VAL A 73 14.71 -3.26 16.36
C VAL A 73 14.82 -2.92 14.88
N GLY A 74 14.41 -1.71 14.51
CA GLY A 74 14.56 -1.21 13.15
C GLY A 74 14.51 0.30 13.07
N GLN A 75 14.83 0.82 11.89
CA GLN A 75 14.78 2.25 11.60
C GLN A 75 13.46 2.68 10.95
N TYR A 76 12.80 1.75 10.23
CA TYR A 76 11.62 2.03 9.43
C TYR A 76 10.52 1.01 9.71
N ARG A 77 9.25 1.41 9.64
CA ARG A 77 8.10 0.50 9.71
C ARG A 77 7.83 -0.14 8.36
N THR A 78 7.33 -1.37 8.37
CA THR A 78 6.90 -2.04 7.13
C THR A 78 5.54 -1.47 6.69
N ASN A 79 5.44 -1.07 5.42
CA ASN A 79 4.20 -0.60 4.79
C ASN A 79 3.78 -1.55 3.67
N ARG A 80 2.47 -1.78 3.50
CA ARG A 80 1.91 -2.74 2.53
C ARG A 80 0.78 -2.13 1.72
N GLY A 81 0.42 -2.78 0.61
CA GLY A 81 -0.80 -2.49 -0.13
C GLY A 81 -0.68 -1.46 -1.25
N GLY A 82 0.33 -0.59 -1.23
CA GLY A 82 0.47 0.49 -2.22
C GLY A 82 -0.55 1.61 -2.03
N SER A 83 -0.43 2.68 -2.80
CA SER A 83 -1.27 3.87 -2.65
C SER A 83 -1.68 4.47 -3.99
N TRP A 84 -2.58 5.44 -3.94
CA TRP A 84 -3.12 6.19 -5.09
C TRP A 84 -2.06 6.87 -5.95
N ASP A 85 -0.89 7.19 -5.39
CA ASP A 85 0.24 7.85 -6.05
C ASP A 85 1.39 6.89 -6.43
N PHE A 86 1.22 5.58 -6.19
CA PHE A 86 2.21 4.56 -6.55
C PHE A 86 1.76 3.65 -7.70
N LEU A 87 2.75 3.10 -8.40
CA LEU A 87 2.55 2.17 -9.50
C LEU A 87 1.91 0.86 -9.03
N ILE A 88 1.11 0.25 -9.90
CA ILE A 88 0.37 -0.99 -9.62
C ILE A 88 1.23 -2.13 -9.05
N ARG A 89 2.53 -2.17 -9.38
CA ARG A 89 3.49 -3.14 -8.85
C ARG A 89 3.66 -3.08 -7.33
N SER A 90 3.46 -1.91 -6.74
CA SER A 90 3.52 -1.67 -5.28
C SER A 90 2.27 -2.15 -4.57
N ALA A 91 1.17 -2.35 -5.30
CA ALA A 91 -0.08 -2.89 -4.77
C ALA A 91 -0.17 -4.41 -4.82
N ARG A 92 0.90 -5.12 -5.22
CA ARG A 92 0.94 -6.58 -5.14
C ARG A 92 1.00 -7.03 -3.69
N SER A 93 0.35 -8.15 -3.36
CA SER A 93 0.33 -8.69 -1.98
C SER A 93 1.72 -8.93 -1.37
N GLY A 94 2.72 -9.27 -2.18
CA GLY A 94 4.10 -9.49 -1.74
C GLY A 94 4.98 -8.24 -1.78
N ALA A 95 4.48 -7.10 -2.29
CA ALA A 95 5.22 -5.85 -2.28
C ALA A 95 5.26 -5.27 -0.86
N ARG A 96 6.39 -4.64 -0.54
CA ARG A 96 6.63 -3.97 0.74
C ARG A 96 7.27 -2.63 0.45
N SER A 97 6.90 -1.63 1.23
CA SER A 97 7.61 -0.36 1.34
C SER A 97 8.01 -0.16 2.79
N TRP A 98 8.68 0.95 3.05
CA TRP A 98 9.12 1.34 4.38
C TRP A 98 9.04 2.84 4.53
N ASP A 99 8.79 3.29 5.76
CA ASP A 99 8.87 4.70 6.14
C ASP A 99 9.34 4.87 7.58
N ALA A 100 9.82 6.08 7.90
CA ALA A 100 10.17 6.43 9.28
C ALA A 100 8.93 6.35 10.19
N PRO A 101 9.05 5.91 11.45
CA PRO A 101 7.91 5.74 12.36
C PRO A 101 7.06 6.99 12.60
N ASN A 102 7.65 8.17 12.41
CA ASN A 102 7.04 9.47 12.63
C ASN A 102 6.81 10.25 11.33
N VAL A 103 6.84 9.56 10.17
CA VAL A 103 6.56 10.22 8.89
C VAL A 103 5.11 10.73 8.87
N LEU A 104 4.91 11.85 8.19
CA LEU A 104 3.59 12.33 7.79
C LEU A 104 3.52 12.24 6.28
N ASP A 105 2.68 11.33 5.78
CA ASP A 105 2.50 11.10 4.34
C ASP A 105 1.00 11.02 4.04
N ALA A 106 0.56 11.77 3.03
CA ALA A 106 -0.83 11.80 2.56
C ALA A 106 -1.27 10.48 1.91
N ALA A 107 -0.32 9.60 1.57
CA ALA A 107 -0.54 8.28 1.00
C ALA A 107 -0.41 7.15 2.04
N LEU A 108 -0.19 7.46 3.33
CA LEU A 108 -0.02 6.48 4.40
C LEU A 108 -1.22 6.48 5.37
N GLY A 109 -1.74 5.29 5.65
CA GLY A 109 -2.79 5.04 6.63
C GLY A 109 -2.55 3.75 7.40
N PHE A 110 -3.60 3.20 7.99
CA PHE A 110 -3.55 1.94 8.72
C PHE A 110 -4.92 1.26 8.79
N ARG A 111 -4.89 -0.01 9.16
CA ARG A 111 -6.05 -0.85 9.46
C ARG A 111 -5.82 -1.55 10.78
N LEU A 112 -6.87 -1.65 11.58
CA LEU A 112 -6.80 -2.37 12.85
C LEU A 112 -6.86 -3.88 12.63
N CYS A 113 -6.01 -4.59 13.37
CA CYS A 113 -6.09 -6.02 13.58
C CYS A 113 -6.24 -6.24 15.08
N ILE A 114 -7.18 -7.12 15.47
CA ILE A 114 -7.39 -7.50 16.86
C ILE A 114 -6.89 -8.94 16.99
N PRO A 115 -5.89 -9.21 17.85
CA PRO A 115 -5.45 -10.58 18.09
C PRO A 115 -6.58 -11.39 18.72
N GLU A 116 -6.64 -12.68 18.37
CA GLU A 116 -7.52 -13.66 19.02
C GLU A 116 -7.05 -13.98 20.45
#